data_AF-A0A0D7AV14-F1
#
_entry.id   AF-A0A0D7AV14-F1
#
_cell.length_a   1.000
_cell.length_b   1.000
_cell.length_c   1.000
_cell.angle_alpha   90.00
_cell.angle_beta   90.00
_cell.angle_gamma   90.00
#
_symmetry.space_group_name_H-M   'P 1'
#
loop_
_entity.id
_entity.type
_entity.pdbx_description
1 polymer ?
#
loop_
_entity_poly.entity_id
_entity_poly.type
_entity_poly.pdbx_seq_one_letter_code
_entity_poly.pdbx_strand_id
1 'polypeptide(L)'
;MAGRWARRLCSRALFWVLCRDVRQQPDSGQEFVLQVPFLNLMSNLVKRAGEVRVRVGGNTQETAKLVDTLPDGKMLAKDIENASNPTQTPPLDYTRDLFTIMSAISLVNVRWSLGIPFFDTNPFDLSFPRISRAILGDKLLGMQAGNELDMHSRHGHRNSDYAPQNYYHEVGALIAAMGDDARNILIRPNLANAEWQPQQIWDTCFVDSYSDSVALLSFEHYPNNNCFAHACALLFTFMSTTMSTAYTNFGVSNRCL
;
A
#
# COMPACT_ATOMS: atom_id res chain seq x y z
N MET A 1 18.43 -24.67 24.10
CA MET A 1 18.66 -23.23 24.37
C MET A 1 17.57 -22.39 23.69
N ALA A 2 16.32 -22.61 24.08
CA ALA A 2 15.15 -21.93 23.54
C ALA A 2 14.68 -20.90 24.57
N GLY A 3 14.64 -19.62 24.18
CA GLY A 3 14.11 -18.57 25.05
C GLY A 3 14.98 -17.32 25.04
N ARG A 4 14.83 -16.47 23.99
CA ARG A 4 15.12 -15.02 24.06
C ARG A 4 14.74 -14.19 22.82
N TRP A 5 13.77 -14.59 21.99
CA TRP A 5 13.48 -13.88 20.71
C TRP A 5 12.13 -13.16 20.57
N ALA A 6 11.31 -13.07 21.62
CA ALA A 6 9.95 -12.52 21.50
C ALA A 6 9.71 -11.16 22.21
N ARG A 7 10.68 -10.24 22.29
CA ARG A 7 10.50 -8.96 23.03
C ARG A 7 10.81 -7.66 22.27
N ARG A 8 10.68 -7.59 20.94
CA ARG A 8 10.87 -6.31 20.21
C ARG A 8 9.84 -5.97 19.13
N LEU A 9 8.66 -6.60 19.11
CA LEU A 9 7.63 -6.33 18.08
C LEU A 9 6.51 -5.38 18.54
N CYS A 10 6.40 -5.03 19.82
CA CYS A 10 5.22 -4.37 20.36
C CYS A 10 5.31 -2.83 20.49
N SER A 11 6.31 -2.16 19.89
CA SER A 11 6.53 -0.73 20.13
C SER A 11 6.17 0.21 18.99
N ARG A 12 5.72 -0.26 17.81
CA ARG A 12 5.46 0.63 16.64
C ARG A 12 4.02 0.51 16.18
N ALA A 13 3.34 1.65 16.03
CA ALA A 13 1.95 1.68 15.57
C ALA A 13 1.92 1.71 14.03
N LEU A 14 1.21 0.74 13.43
CA LEU A 14 0.95 0.65 12.01
C LEU A 14 -0.47 1.17 11.74
N PHE A 15 -0.60 2.16 10.88
CA PHE A 15 -1.88 2.74 10.48
C PHE A 15 -2.12 2.57 8.99
N TRP A 16 -3.37 2.28 8.65
CA TRP A 16 -3.85 2.27 7.28
C TRP A 16 -4.64 3.53 7.03
N VAL A 17 -4.22 4.30 6.03
CA VAL A 17 -5.02 5.41 5.50
C VAL A 17 -5.64 4.91 4.20
N LEU A 18 -6.85 4.35 4.30
CA LEU A 18 -7.71 4.13 3.14
C LEU A 18 -8.21 5.50 2.67
N CYS A 19 -7.84 5.90 1.45
CA CYS A 19 -8.37 7.11 0.81
C CYS A 19 -9.82 6.87 0.36
N ARG A 20 -10.71 6.51 1.29
CA ARG A 20 -12.07 6.07 0.97
C ARG A 20 -12.97 7.24 0.58
N ASP A 21 -12.76 8.42 1.17
CA ASP A 21 -13.47 9.66 0.82
C ASP A 21 -12.50 10.86 0.72
N VAL A 22 -12.01 11.13 -0.48
CA VAL A 22 -11.64 12.51 -0.82
C VAL A 22 -12.96 13.21 -1.11
N ARG A 23 -13.62 13.75 -0.07
CA ARG A 23 -14.70 14.71 -0.30
C ARG A 23 -14.10 15.82 -1.15
N GLN A 24 -14.70 16.10 -2.31
CA GLN A 24 -14.33 17.21 -3.18
C GLN A 24 -14.07 18.43 -2.30
N GLN A 25 -12.82 18.89 -2.25
CA GLN A 25 -12.51 20.17 -1.65
C GLN A 25 -13.23 21.23 -2.51
N PRO A 26 -13.99 22.15 -1.89
CA PRO A 26 -14.74 23.15 -2.64
C PRO A 26 -13.81 24.02 -3.50
N ASP A 27 -14.24 24.25 -4.75
CA ASP A 27 -13.55 24.92 -5.85
C ASP A 27 -13.13 26.38 -5.54
N SER A 28 -12.12 26.55 -4.70
CA SER A 28 -11.57 27.88 -4.41
C SER A 28 -10.05 27.90 -4.43
N GLY A 29 -9.42 27.32 -5.47
CA GLY A 29 -7.98 27.52 -5.75
C GLY A 29 -7.06 27.38 -4.53
N GLN A 30 -7.38 26.48 -3.60
CA GLN A 30 -6.72 26.43 -2.31
C GLN A 30 -5.45 25.59 -2.40
N GLU A 31 -4.34 26.24 -2.10
CA GLU A 31 -3.16 25.59 -1.54
C GLU A 31 -3.60 24.55 -0.50
N PHE A 32 -3.12 23.32 -0.62
CA PHE A 32 -3.46 22.28 0.32
C PHE A 32 -3.12 22.69 1.76
N VAL A 33 -4.14 22.74 2.60
CA VAL A 33 -3.98 23.04 4.02
C VAL A 33 -3.80 21.74 4.78
N LEU A 34 -2.56 21.49 5.21
CA LEU A 34 -2.24 20.39 6.11
C LEU A 34 -2.97 20.62 7.45
N GLN A 35 -3.88 19.72 7.77
CA GLN A 35 -4.74 19.85 8.95
C GLN A 35 -3.94 19.72 10.25
N VAL A 36 -3.88 20.79 11.02
CA VAL A 36 -3.20 20.83 12.33
C VAL A 36 -3.66 19.69 13.28
N PRO A 37 -4.96 19.33 13.34
CA PRO A 37 -5.40 18.20 14.17
C PRO A 37 -4.75 16.86 13.78
N PHE A 38 -4.52 16.62 12.49
CA PHE A 38 -3.86 15.41 12.02
C PHE A 38 -2.40 15.35 12.49
N LEU A 39 -1.67 16.47 12.38
CA LEU A 39 -0.29 16.55 12.87
C LEU A 39 -0.21 16.36 14.39
N ASN A 40 -1.16 16.92 15.14
CA ASN A 40 -1.23 16.71 16.59
C ASN A 40 -1.50 15.24 16.94
N LEU A 41 -2.38 14.57 16.21
CA LEU A 41 -2.62 13.13 16.39
C LEU A 41 -1.34 12.33 16.12
N MET A 42 -0.67 12.56 14.99
CA MET A 42 0.58 11.87 14.64
C MET A 42 1.66 12.10 15.70
N SER A 43 1.84 13.35 16.16
CA SER A 43 2.80 13.69 17.21
C SER A 43 2.51 12.95 18.53
N ASN A 44 1.24 12.87 18.92
CA ASN A 44 0.85 12.14 20.14
C ASN A 44 1.09 10.63 20.03
N LEU A 45 0.86 10.04 18.85
CA LEU A 45 1.15 8.63 18.59
C LEU A 45 2.66 8.38 18.63
N VAL A 46 3.45 9.26 18.02
CA VAL A 46 4.92 9.20 18.02
C VAL A 46 5.48 9.32 19.42
N LYS A 47 4.94 10.19 20.28
CA LYS A 47 5.34 10.26 21.70
C LYS A 47 5.13 8.95 22.47
N ARG A 48 4.18 8.11 22.04
CA ARG A 48 3.84 6.83 22.70
C ARG A 48 4.52 5.62 22.07
N ALA A 49 4.69 5.62 20.75
CA ALA A 49 5.19 4.48 19.97
C ALA A 49 6.58 4.73 19.34
N GLY A 50 7.16 5.91 19.55
CA GLY A 50 8.43 6.32 18.96
C GLY A 50 8.36 6.66 17.47
N GLU A 51 7.52 5.98 16.68
CA GLU A 51 7.34 6.16 15.23
C GLU A 51 5.93 5.76 14.81
N VAL A 52 5.39 6.44 13.80
CA VAL A 52 4.16 6.04 13.11
C VAL A 52 4.49 5.56 11.71
N ARG A 53 3.99 4.38 11.34
CA ARG A 53 4.14 3.81 10.00
C ARG A 53 2.79 3.83 9.31
N VAL A 54 2.71 4.44 8.13
CA VAL A 54 1.46 4.58 7.37
C VAL A 54 1.56 3.86 6.05
N ARG A 55 0.64 2.92 5.82
CA ARG A 55 0.42 2.32 4.50
C ARG A 55 -0.57 3.16 3.69
N VAL A 56 -0.18 3.52 2.48
CA VAL A 56 -1.02 4.18 1.47
C VAL A 56 -1.14 3.23 0.27
N GLY A 57 -2.36 2.85 -0.08
CA GLY A 57 -2.65 1.86 -1.12
C GLY A 57 -4.12 1.45 -1.07
N GLY A 58 -4.39 0.16 -1.22
CA GLY A 58 -5.76 -0.38 -1.32
C GLY A 58 -6.21 -0.50 -2.77
N ASN A 59 -7.47 -0.85 -3.01
CA ASN A 59 -8.01 -1.05 -4.37
C ASN A 59 -7.86 0.19 -5.28
N THR A 60 -7.83 1.41 -4.73
CA THR A 60 -7.53 2.63 -5.50
C THR A 60 -6.14 2.63 -6.11
N GLN A 61 -5.17 1.91 -5.53
CA GLN A 61 -3.78 1.96 -5.99
C GLN A 61 -3.62 1.40 -7.41
N GLU A 62 -4.42 0.38 -7.75
CA GLU A 62 -4.24 -0.41 -8.98
C GLU A 62 -4.29 0.49 -10.21
N THR A 63 -5.26 1.41 -10.24
CA THR A 63 -5.54 2.33 -11.36
C THR A 63 -5.07 3.75 -11.09
N ALA A 64 -4.29 3.99 -10.03
CA ALA A 64 -3.87 5.33 -9.66
C ALA A 64 -2.81 5.87 -10.62
N LYS A 65 -2.89 7.15 -10.98
CA LYS A 65 -1.95 7.77 -11.94
C LYS A 65 -1.31 9.03 -11.38
N LEU A 66 -0.01 9.15 -11.62
CA LEU A 66 0.72 10.38 -11.35
C LEU A 66 0.57 11.32 -12.55
N VAL A 67 0.04 12.51 -12.32
CA VAL A 67 -0.15 13.56 -13.33
C VAL A 67 0.64 14.81 -12.94
N ASP A 68 1.01 15.62 -13.93
CA ASP A 68 1.79 16.83 -13.69
C ASP A 68 0.97 17.89 -12.94
N THR A 69 -0.29 18.07 -13.33
CA THR A 69 -1.22 19.04 -12.73
C THR A 69 -2.64 18.50 -12.72
N LEU A 70 -3.45 19.01 -11.80
CA LEU A 70 -4.90 18.85 -11.80
C LEU A 70 -5.56 20.25 -11.82
N PRO A 71 -6.81 20.34 -12.30
CA PRO A 71 -7.58 21.58 -12.21
C PRO A 71 -7.63 22.13 -10.79
N ASP A 72 -7.72 23.46 -10.68
CA ASP A 72 -7.85 24.20 -9.41
C ASP A 72 -6.71 24.01 -8.40
N GLY A 73 -5.53 23.54 -8.85
CA GLY A 73 -4.39 23.29 -7.96
C GLY A 73 -4.58 22.09 -7.02
N LYS A 74 -5.54 21.20 -7.34
CA LYS A 74 -5.77 19.96 -6.59
C LYS A 74 -4.55 19.04 -6.70
N MET A 75 -4.33 18.24 -5.66
CA MET A 75 -3.29 17.20 -5.68
C MET A 75 -3.82 15.78 -5.73
N LEU A 76 -5.13 15.62 -5.54
CA LEU A 76 -5.86 14.36 -5.61
C LEU A 76 -7.17 14.64 -6.34
N ALA A 77 -7.48 13.85 -7.35
CA ALA A 77 -8.77 13.84 -8.03
C ALA A 77 -9.24 12.39 -8.21
N LYS A 78 -10.52 12.15 -7.98
CA LYS A 78 -11.16 10.88 -8.31
C LYS A 78 -12.03 11.09 -9.55
N ASP A 79 -11.85 10.27 -10.56
CA ASP A 79 -12.72 10.26 -11.74
C ASP A 79 -13.99 9.46 -11.48
N ILE A 80 -14.95 10.08 -10.79
CA ILE A 80 -16.22 9.48 -10.39
C ILE A 80 -17.10 9.01 -11.57
N GLU A 81 -16.80 9.40 -12.80
CA GLU A 81 -17.57 9.02 -13.99
C GLU A 81 -17.17 7.64 -14.53
N ASN A 82 -15.96 7.16 -14.22
CA ASN A 82 -15.38 5.90 -14.73
C ASN A 82 -15.15 4.83 -13.63
N ALA A 83 -16.04 4.73 -12.65
CA ALA A 83 -15.96 3.73 -11.59
C ALA A 83 -16.26 2.29 -12.11
N SER A 84 -15.24 1.54 -12.53
CA SER A 84 -15.38 0.21 -13.14
C SER A 84 -15.16 -1.00 -12.19
N ASN A 85 -14.85 -0.77 -10.92
CA ASN A 85 -14.57 -1.84 -9.94
C ASN A 85 -15.82 -2.27 -9.14
N PRO A 86 -15.87 -3.48 -8.54
CA PRO A 86 -17.01 -3.91 -7.72
C PRO A 86 -17.21 -3.05 -6.45
N THR A 87 -16.19 -2.29 -6.04
CA THR A 87 -16.28 -1.23 -5.01
C THR A 87 -16.57 0.16 -5.57
N GLN A 88 -16.87 0.28 -6.88
CA GLN A 88 -17.04 1.54 -7.62
C GLN A 88 -15.93 2.55 -7.34
N THR A 89 -14.70 2.05 -7.19
CA THR A 89 -13.56 2.89 -6.85
C THR A 89 -13.08 3.61 -8.10
N PRO A 90 -13.28 4.92 -8.19
CA PRO A 90 -12.92 5.65 -9.39
C PRO A 90 -11.39 5.80 -9.48
N PRO A 91 -10.81 5.88 -10.70
CA PRO A 91 -9.39 6.14 -10.89
C PRO A 91 -8.92 7.33 -10.05
N LEU A 92 -7.76 7.21 -9.42
CA LEU A 92 -7.18 8.24 -8.57
C LEU A 92 -6.01 8.90 -9.29
N ASP A 93 -6.20 10.13 -9.71
CA ASP A 93 -5.11 10.96 -10.20
C ASP A 93 -4.52 11.76 -9.05
N TYR A 94 -3.20 11.82 -8.99
CA TYR A 94 -2.50 12.61 -7.98
C TYR A 94 -1.27 13.30 -8.56
N THR A 95 -0.88 14.41 -7.96
CA THR A 95 0.32 15.15 -8.37
C THR A 95 1.51 14.85 -7.47
N ARG A 96 2.70 15.29 -7.88
CA ARG A 96 3.93 15.18 -7.08
C ARG A 96 3.83 15.86 -5.71
N ASP A 97 2.92 16.83 -5.55
CA ASP A 97 2.77 17.62 -4.32
C ASP A 97 2.35 16.75 -3.14
N LEU A 98 1.62 15.65 -3.42
CA LEU A 98 1.29 14.65 -2.41
C LEU A 98 2.55 14.15 -1.69
N PHE A 99 3.60 13.78 -2.44
CA PHE A 99 4.85 13.29 -1.83
C PHE A 99 5.60 14.39 -1.07
N THR A 100 5.55 15.62 -1.55
CA THR A 100 6.15 16.78 -0.87
C THR A 100 5.53 16.97 0.51
N ILE A 101 4.21 16.91 0.60
CA ILE A 101 3.47 17.02 1.87
C ILE A 101 3.71 15.82 2.77
N MET A 102 3.72 14.60 2.23
CA MET A 102 4.07 13.41 2.98
C MET A 102 5.47 13.54 3.59
N SER A 103 6.43 14.10 2.85
CA SER A 103 7.77 14.40 3.34
C SER A 103 7.75 15.45 4.46
N ALA A 104 6.91 16.49 4.36
CA ALA A 104 6.73 17.48 5.42
C ALA A 104 6.10 16.88 6.69
N ILE A 105 5.08 16.02 6.55
CA ILE A 105 4.46 15.30 7.67
C ILE A 105 5.49 14.41 8.39
N SER A 106 6.45 13.82 7.67
CA SER A 106 7.51 13.01 8.27
C SER A 106 8.42 13.77 9.24
N LEU A 107 8.35 15.10 9.34
CA LEU A 107 9.06 15.88 10.38
C LEU A 107 8.65 15.46 11.80
N VAL A 108 7.48 14.86 11.99
CA VAL A 108 7.06 14.28 13.28
C VAL A 108 7.32 12.78 13.39
N ASN A 109 8.27 12.22 12.64
CA ASN A 109 8.64 10.80 12.62
C ASN A 109 7.51 9.85 12.15
N VAL A 110 6.85 10.26 11.06
CA VAL A 110 5.95 9.42 10.27
C VAL A 110 6.72 8.84 9.08
N ARG A 111 6.60 7.54 8.84
CA ARG A 111 7.20 6.84 7.68
C ARG A 111 6.13 6.14 6.85
N TRP A 112 6.42 5.94 5.57
CA TRP A 112 5.40 5.61 4.56
C TRP A 112 5.70 4.30 3.85
N SER A 113 4.66 3.53 3.57
CA SER A 113 4.68 2.44 2.60
C SER A 113 3.68 2.77 1.49
N LEU A 114 4.10 2.69 0.23
CA LEU A 114 3.33 3.22 -0.90
C LEU A 114 2.95 2.13 -1.90
N GLY A 115 1.69 2.08 -2.34
CA GLY A 115 1.26 1.17 -3.41
C GLY A 115 1.72 1.63 -4.78
N ILE A 116 2.40 0.75 -5.53
CA ILE A 116 2.70 0.97 -6.94
C ILE A 116 1.42 0.68 -7.75
N PRO A 117 1.06 1.52 -8.72
CA PRO A 117 0.03 1.18 -9.69
C PRO A 117 0.34 -0.14 -10.39
N PHE A 118 -0.58 -1.09 -10.30
CA PHE A 118 -0.35 -2.48 -10.68
C PHE A 118 -1.46 -3.03 -11.60
N PHE A 119 -2.31 -2.14 -12.14
CA PHE A 119 -3.30 -2.53 -13.15
C PHE A 119 -2.66 -2.82 -14.51
N ASP A 120 -1.91 -1.86 -15.08
CA ASP A 120 -1.17 -2.01 -16.33
C ASP A 120 0.26 -2.49 -16.05
N THR A 121 0.56 -3.74 -16.41
CA THR A 121 1.85 -4.39 -16.09
C THR A 121 2.80 -4.50 -17.28
N ASN A 122 2.38 -4.08 -18.47
CA ASN A 122 3.18 -4.16 -19.70
C ASN A 122 2.99 -2.94 -20.61
N PRO A 123 3.86 -1.91 -20.51
CA PRO A 123 4.91 -1.76 -19.51
C PRO A 123 4.38 -1.25 -18.16
N PHE A 124 5.12 -1.50 -17.08
CA PHE A 124 4.88 -0.83 -15.80
C PHE A 124 5.18 0.68 -15.90
N ASP A 125 4.30 1.51 -15.34
CA ASP A 125 4.62 2.92 -15.11
C ASP A 125 5.55 3.06 -13.89
N LEU A 126 6.78 3.44 -14.16
CA LEU A 126 7.81 3.65 -13.14
C LEU A 126 7.97 5.13 -12.74
N SER A 127 7.12 6.03 -13.22
CA SER A 127 7.11 7.44 -12.81
C SER A 127 6.90 7.57 -11.29
N PHE A 128 5.88 6.87 -10.77
CA PHE A 128 5.53 6.83 -9.36
C PHE A 128 6.66 6.34 -8.44
N PRO A 129 7.22 5.12 -8.62
CA PRO A 129 8.26 4.62 -7.73
C PRO A 129 9.51 5.51 -7.76
N ARG A 130 9.87 6.08 -8.93
CA ARG A 130 11.03 6.98 -9.04
C ARG A 130 10.81 8.31 -8.31
N ILE A 131 9.68 8.98 -8.55
CA ILE A 131 9.41 10.30 -7.97
C ILE A 131 9.17 10.20 -6.46
N SER A 132 8.40 9.22 -6.02
CA SER A 132 8.15 9.02 -4.58
C SER A 132 9.43 8.73 -3.81
N ARG A 133 10.32 7.87 -4.34
CA ARG A 133 11.63 7.58 -3.72
C ARG A 133 12.53 8.82 -3.69
N ALA A 134 12.56 9.60 -4.76
CA ALA A 134 13.36 10.82 -4.82
C ALA A 134 12.93 11.86 -3.77
N ILE A 135 11.63 11.99 -3.51
CA ILE A 135 11.09 13.00 -2.58
C ILE A 135 11.09 12.50 -1.12
N LEU A 136 10.74 11.23 -0.89
CA LEU A 136 10.61 10.67 0.46
C LEU A 136 11.93 10.14 1.01
N GLY A 137 12.85 9.67 0.15
CA GLY A 137 14.15 9.15 0.58
C GLY A 137 14.00 8.08 1.67
N ASP A 138 14.66 8.31 2.82
CA ASP A 138 14.65 7.40 3.97
C ASP A 138 13.30 7.31 4.70
N LYS A 139 12.35 8.20 4.39
CA LYS A 139 10.99 8.18 4.94
C LYS A 139 10.12 7.12 4.27
N LEU A 140 10.54 6.58 3.13
CA LEU A 140 9.88 5.48 2.43
C LEU A 140 10.38 4.13 2.96
N LEU A 141 9.50 3.38 3.63
CA LEU A 141 9.77 2.05 4.19
C LEU A 141 9.75 0.95 3.13
N GLY A 142 8.96 1.14 2.08
CA GLY A 142 8.78 0.14 1.03
C GLY A 142 7.62 0.47 0.11
N MET A 143 7.55 -0.29 -0.98
CA MET A 143 6.58 -0.09 -2.05
C MET A 143 5.80 -1.37 -2.32
N GLN A 144 4.48 -1.29 -2.38
CA GLN A 144 3.62 -2.45 -2.49
C GLN A 144 3.43 -2.84 -3.95
N ALA A 145 3.74 -4.09 -4.28
CA ALA A 145 3.56 -4.64 -5.62
C ALA A 145 2.18 -5.32 -5.71
N GLY A 146 1.14 -4.51 -5.92
CA GLY A 146 -0.26 -4.95 -5.97
C GLY A 146 -0.96 -5.02 -4.60
N ASN A 147 -2.29 -5.02 -4.63
CA ASN A 147 -3.21 -5.10 -3.49
C ASN A 147 -4.28 -6.15 -3.79
N GLU A 148 -4.54 -7.06 -2.84
CA GLU A 148 -5.59 -8.08 -2.95
C GLU A 148 -5.53 -8.86 -4.28
N LEU A 149 -4.34 -9.32 -4.66
CA LEU A 149 -4.04 -9.96 -5.95
C LEU A 149 -4.88 -11.21 -6.18
N ASP A 150 -5.25 -11.90 -5.09
CA ASP A 150 -6.15 -13.04 -5.11
C ASP A 150 -7.58 -12.69 -5.55
N MET A 151 -7.93 -11.41 -5.60
CA MET A 151 -9.25 -10.94 -6.05
C MET A 151 -9.21 -10.27 -7.43
N HIS A 152 -8.05 -10.22 -8.11
CA HIS A 152 -7.91 -9.52 -9.40
C HIS A 152 -8.82 -10.08 -10.49
N SER A 153 -8.95 -11.40 -10.60
CA SER A 153 -9.87 -12.06 -11.54
C SER A 153 -11.32 -11.68 -11.27
N ARG A 154 -11.73 -11.75 -9.99
CA ARG A 154 -13.08 -11.40 -9.54
C ARG A 154 -13.41 -9.94 -9.74
N HIS A 155 -12.42 -9.06 -9.62
CA HIS A 155 -12.57 -7.62 -9.82
C HIS A 155 -12.45 -7.20 -11.28
N GLY A 156 -12.21 -8.14 -12.21
CA GLY A 156 -12.07 -7.86 -13.64
C GLY A 156 -10.77 -7.13 -13.98
N HIS A 157 -9.78 -7.12 -13.09
CA HIS A 157 -8.44 -6.55 -13.35
C HIS A 157 -7.59 -7.50 -14.17
N ARG A 158 -7.89 -8.79 -14.09
CA ARG A 158 -7.24 -9.86 -14.83
C ARG A 158 -8.28 -10.85 -15.34
N ASN A 159 -7.86 -11.71 -16.26
CA ASN A 159 -8.70 -12.78 -16.79
C ASN A 159 -9.05 -13.80 -15.69
N SER A 160 -10.10 -14.60 -15.92
CA SER A 160 -10.61 -15.56 -14.93
C SER A 160 -9.63 -16.70 -14.61
N ASP A 161 -8.60 -16.91 -15.42
CA ASP A 161 -7.54 -17.90 -15.23
C ASP A 161 -6.31 -17.35 -14.48
N TYR A 162 -6.34 -16.08 -14.04
CA TYR A 162 -5.24 -15.49 -13.28
C TYR A 162 -5.04 -16.20 -11.94
N ALA A 163 -3.81 -16.68 -11.74
CA ALA A 163 -3.41 -17.57 -10.68
C ALA A 163 -2.10 -17.09 -10.01
N PRO A 164 -1.69 -17.68 -8.87
CA PRO A 164 -0.46 -17.31 -8.17
C PRO A 164 0.79 -17.25 -9.05
N GLN A 165 0.90 -18.15 -10.04
CA GLN A 165 2.02 -18.17 -10.97
C GLN A 165 2.04 -16.94 -11.89
N ASN A 166 0.89 -16.40 -12.28
CA ASN A 166 0.82 -15.16 -13.06
C ASN A 166 1.35 -13.98 -12.24
N TYR A 167 0.94 -13.88 -10.97
CA TYR A 167 1.45 -12.85 -10.06
C TYR A 167 2.97 -12.97 -9.85
N TYR A 168 3.49 -14.19 -9.70
CA TYR A 168 4.94 -14.43 -9.67
C TYR A 168 5.63 -13.79 -10.88
N HIS A 169 5.12 -14.04 -12.10
CA HIS A 169 5.68 -13.48 -13.32
C HIS A 169 5.56 -11.95 -13.41
N GLU A 170 4.42 -11.37 -13.03
CA GLU A 170 4.24 -9.91 -13.02
C GLU A 170 5.18 -9.21 -12.04
N VAL A 171 5.42 -9.81 -10.88
CA VAL A 171 6.42 -9.33 -9.92
C VAL A 171 7.83 -9.43 -10.51
N GLY A 172 8.16 -10.53 -11.18
CA GLY A 172 9.43 -10.66 -11.89
C GLY A 172 9.62 -9.57 -12.94
N ALA A 173 8.56 -9.26 -13.72
CA ALA A 173 8.58 -8.19 -14.70
C ALA A 173 8.74 -6.81 -14.06
N LEU A 174 8.07 -6.53 -12.92
CA LEU A 174 8.25 -5.29 -12.17
C LEU A 174 9.69 -5.14 -11.67
N ILE A 175 10.25 -6.19 -11.06
CA ILE A 175 11.65 -6.20 -10.58
C ILE A 175 12.60 -5.94 -11.74
N ALA A 176 12.41 -6.62 -12.88
CA ALA A 176 13.24 -6.41 -14.06
C ALA A 176 13.14 -4.97 -14.60
N ALA A 177 11.94 -4.39 -14.60
CA ALA A 177 11.72 -3.02 -15.05
C ALA A 177 12.36 -1.98 -14.10
N MET A 178 12.32 -2.23 -12.79
CA MET A 178 12.93 -1.38 -11.76
C MET A 178 14.46 -1.55 -11.67
N GLY A 179 15.01 -2.71 -12.04
CA GLY A 179 16.43 -3.02 -11.88
C GLY A 179 16.89 -2.91 -10.42
N ASP A 180 18.03 -2.26 -10.18
CA ASP A 180 18.61 -2.09 -8.84
C ASP A 180 17.68 -1.34 -7.87
N ASP A 181 16.76 -0.51 -8.39
CA ASP A 181 15.81 0.23 -7.55
C ASP A 181 14.82 -0.70 -6.81
N ALA A 182 14.64 -1.95 -7.27
CA ALA A 182 13.78 -2.94 -6.62
C ALA A 182 14.42 -3.60 -5.40
N ARG A 183 15.72 -3.41 -5.14
CA ARG A 183 16.42 -4.10 -4.06
C ARG A 183 15.88 -3.71 -2.69
N ASN A 184 15.48 -4.71 -1.90
CA ASN A 184 15.02 -4.60 -0.52
C ASN A 184 14.02 -3.44 -0.29
N ILE A 185 13.05 -3.29 -1.20
CA ILE A 185 12.05 -2.21 -1.09
C ILE A 185 10.62 -2.72 -1.24
N LEU A 186 10.39 -3.88 -1.85
CA LEU A 186 9.05 -4.28 -2.25
C LEU A 186 8.30 -5.00 -1.12
N ILE A 187 7.04 -4.66 -0.95
CA ILE A 187 6.10 -5.20 0.04
C ILE A 187 5.04 -6.01 -0.71
N ARG A 188 4.90 -7.29 -0.36
CA ARG A 188 4.11 -8.26 -1.13
C ARG A 188 3.88 -9.54 -0.31
N PRO A 189 2.93 -10.42 -0.64
CA PRO A 189 1.97 -10.34 -1.74
C PRO A 189 0.78 -9.39 -1.50
N ASN A 190 0.52 -8.91 -0.28
CA ASN A 190 -0.70 -8.12 0.04
C ASN A 190 -2.00 -8.88 -0.27
N LEU A 191 -2.08 -10.18 0.02
CA LEU A 191 -3.29 -10.96 -0.21
C LEU A 191 -4.45 -10.50 0.67
N ALA A 192 -5.67 -10.53 0.13
CA ALA A 192 -6.92 -10.36 0.87
C ALA A 192 -7.22 -11.55 1.80
N ASN A 193 -6.55 -12.68 1.57
CA ASN A 193 -6.83 -13.98 2.20
C ASN A 193 -8.28 -14.44 1.88
N ALA A 194 -8.70 -14.23 0.62
CA ALA A 194 -10.04 -14.54 0.13
C ALA A 194 -10.04 -15.74 -0.82
N GLU A 195 -9.36 -15.65 -1.97
CA GLU A 195 -9.40 -16.71 -3.00
C GLU A 195 -8.13 -17.55 -3.01
N TRP A 196 -6.98 -16.96 -2.68
CA TRP A 196 -5.72 -17.67 -2.60
C TRP A 196 -5.30 -17.84 -1.14
N GLN A 197 -4.86 -19.04 -0.83
CA GLN A 197 -4.13 -19.30 0.39
C GLN A 197 -2.68 -18.85 0.20
N PRO A 198 -2.07 -18.26 1.24
CA PRO A 198 -0.65 -17.91 1.20
C PRO A 198 0.28 -19.04 0.73
N GLN A 199 -0.05 -20.32 1.02
CA GLN A 199 0.70 -21.50 0.56
C GLN A 199 0.82 -21.59 -0.95
N GLN A 200 -0.21 -21.21 -1.69
CA GLN A 200 -0.18 -21.27 -3.14
C GLN A 200 0.82 -20.27 -3.73
N ILE A 201 1.13 -19.16 -3.04
CA ILE A 201 2.19 -18.23 -3.44
C ILE A 201 3.56 -18.80 -3.10
N TRP A 202 3.73 -19.39 -1.91
CA TRP A 202 5.01 -20.02 -1.53
C TRP A 202 5.39 -21.17 -2.46
N ASP A 203 4.41 -21.95 -2.92
CA ASP A 203 4.62 -23.07 -3.85
C ASP A 203 5.07 -22.63 -5.25
N THR A 204 4.99 -21.33 -5.59
CA THR A 204 5.59 -20.76 -6.82
C THR A 204 7.08 -20.43 -6.66
N CYS A 205 7.68 -20.72 -5.51
CA CYS A 205 9.05 -20.31 -5.14
C CYS A 205 9.23 -18.78 -5.01
N PHE A 206 8.14 -18.03 -4.88
CA PHE A 206 8.13 -16.57 -4.85
C PHE A 206 9.12 -15.94 -3.87
N VAL A 207 9.16 -16.44 -2.62
CA VAL A 207 10.00 -15.87 -1.57
C VAL A 207 11.47 -16.12 -1.87
N ASP A 208 11.82 -17.32 -2.33
CA ASP A 208 13.20 -17.67 -2.66
C ASP A 208 13.68 -16.85 -3.86
N SER A 209 12.89 -16.83 -4.94
CA SER A 209 13.23 -16.14 -6.19
C SER A 209 13.36 -14.63 -6.06
N TYR A 210 12.57 -13.99 -5.18
CA TYR A 210 12.51 -12.52 -5.08
C TYR A 210 12.97 -11.97 -3.73
N SER A 211 13.64 -12.78 -2.93
CA SER A 211 14.15 -12.42 -1.59
C SER A 211 14.95 -11.11 -1.58
N ASP A 212 15.83 -10.91 -2.55
CA ASP A 212 16.66 -9.69 -2.66
C ASP A 212 15.87 -8.41 -2.90
N SER A 213 14.66 -8.51 -3.45
CA SER A 213 13.78 -7.37 -3.72
C SER A 213 12.73 -7.16 -2.64
N VAL A 214 12.44 -8.16 -1.81
CA VAL A 214 11.37 -8.14 -0.81
C VAL A 214 11.87 -7.52 0.50
N ALA A 215 11.29 -6.38 0.88
CA ALA A 215 11.51 -5.76 2.18
C ALA A 215 10.66 -6.41 3.28
N LEU A 216 9.36 -6.64 2.99
CA LEU A 216 8.41 -7.21 3.94
C LEU A 216 7.43 -8.14 3.24
N LEU A 217 7.06 -9.25 3.91
CA LEU A 217 5.87 -10.02 3.54
C LEU A 217 4.62 -9.47 4.21
N SER A 218 3.54 -9.32 3.45
CA SER A 218 2.29 -8.69 3.91
C SER A 218 1.04 -9.48 3.51
N PHE A 219 0.07 -9.47 4.43
CA PHE A 219 -1.24 -10.09 4.30
C PHE A 219 -2.29 -9.19 4.94
N GLU A 220 -3.50 -9.20 4.40
CA GLU A 220 -4.67 -8.53 4.96
C GLU A 220 -5.49 -9.51 5.78
N HIS A 221 -6.07 -9.03 6.88
CA HIS A 221 -6.99 -9.81 7.69
C HIS A 221 -8.06 -8.88 8.27
N TYR A 222 -9.30 -9.14 7.88
CA TYR A 222 -10.49 -8.50 8.44
C TYR A 222 -11.21 -9.55 9.31
N PRO A 223 -11.27 -9.35 10.65
CA PRO A 223 -11.83 -10.36 11.57
C PRO A 223 -13.29 -10.73 11.30
N ASN A 224 -14.08 -9.83 10.71
CA ASN A 224 -15.48 -10.05 10.33
C ASN A 224 -15.85 -9.12 9.16
N ASN A 225 -16.71 -9.60 8.26
CA ASN A 225 -17.33 -8.79 7.21
C ASN A 225 -18.42 -7.92 7.87
N ASN A 226 -18.03 -6.80 8.48
CA ASN A 226 -18.89 -5.97 9.37
C ASN A 226 -20.08 -5.27 8.67
N CYS A 227 -20.48 -5.70 7.47
CA CYS A 227 -21.57 -5.12 6.68
C CYS A 227 -22.96 -5.21 7.34
N PHE A 228 -23.11 -5.83 8.52
CA PHE A 228 -24.40 -6.00 9.21
C PHE A 228 -24.63 -5.05 10.39
N ALA A 229 -23.67 -4.23 10.80
CA ALA A 229 -23.83 -3.34 11.97
C ALA A 229 -24.06 -1.88 11.54
N HIS A 230 -25.31 -1.48 11.34
CA HIS A 230 -25.77 -0.11 11.06
C HIS A 230 -25.54 0.92 12.20
N ALA A 231 -24.58 0.70 13.11
CA ALA A 231 -24.36 1.55 14.27
C ALA A 231 -22.87 1.72 14.62
N CYS A 232 -22.10 2.41 13.77
CA CYS A 232 -20.86 3.05 14.21
C CYS A 232 -20.47 4.25 13.33
N ALA A 233 -21.42 5.17 13.10
CA ALA A 233 -21.22 6.32 12.21
C ALA A 233 -20.66 7.58 12.90
N LEU A 234 -20.19 7.54 14.16
CA LEU A 234 -19.78 8.78 14.84
C LEU A 234 -18.41 8.77 15.54
N LEU A 235 -17.67 7.65 15.56
CA LEU A 235 -16.29 7.64 16.09
C LEU A 235 -15.28 6.82 15.28
N PHE A 236 -15.70 6.15 14.20
CA PHE A 236 -14.85 5.22 13.43
C PHE A 236 -14.18 5.81 12.19
N THR A 237 -14.20 7.13 11.99
CA THR A 237 -13.65 7.77 10.79
C THR A 237 -12.13 7.92 10.80
N PHE A 238 -11.39 7.44 11.82
CA PHE A 238 -9.95 7.68 11.91
C PHE A 238 -9.02 6.48 12.04
N MET A 239 -9.49 5.26 12.29
CA MET A 239 -8.58 4.11 12.42
C MET A 239 -9.28 2.80 12.04
N SER A 240 -9.12 2.37 10.79
CA SER A 240 -9.15 0.94 10.49
C SER A 240 -7.76 0.39 10.83
N THR A 241 -7.60 -0.22 12.00
CA THR A 241 -6.42 -1.02 12.29
C THR A 241 -6.51 -2.33 11.52
N THR A 242 -6.04 -2.32 10.28
CA THR A 242 -5.67 -3.55 9.58
C THR A 242 -4.34 -4.02 10.18
N MET A 243 -4.33 -5.14 10.88
CA MET A 243 -3.07 -5.76 11.32
C MET A 243 -2.46 -6.49 10.12
N SER A 244 -1.57 -5.83 9.37
CA SER A 244 -0.59 -6.57 8.58
C SER A 244 0.50 -7.05 9.51
N THR A 245 0.59 -8.36 9.69
CA THR A 245 1.74 -8.97 10.36
C THR A 245 2.89 -8.97 9.38
N ALA A 246 3.86 -8.08 9.61
CA ALA A 246 5.11 -8.06 8.87
C ALA A 246 6.07 -9.10 9.47
N TYR A 247 6.40 -10.12 8.69
CA TYR A 247 7.44 -11.08 9.04
C TYR A 247 8.78 -10.59 8.49
N THR A 248 9.81 -10.56 9.34
CA THR A 248 11.21 -10.29 8.96
C THR A 248 12.04 -11.50 9.37
N ASN A 249 12.99 -11.90 8.51
CA ASN A 249 13.81 -13.13 8.56
C ASN A 249 13.04 -14.43 8.22
N PHE A 250 13.13 -14.84 6.95
CA PHE A 250 12.80 -16.19 6.52
C PHE A 250 14.07 -17.02 6.46
N GLY A 251 14.10 -18.14 7.18
CA GLY A 251 15.11 -19.17 6.96
C GLY A 251 14.80 -19.88 5.64
N VAL A 252 15.82 -20.02 4.80
CA VAL A 252 15.75 -20.69 3.49
C VAL A 252 15.25 -22.12 3.69
N SER A 253 14.13 -22.47 3.06
CA SER A 253 13.59 -23.83 3.02
C SER A 253 13.91 -24.42 1.65
N ASN A 254 14.71 -25.48 1.61
CA ASN A 254 15.16 -26.19 0.38
C ASN A 254 14.03 -26.95 -0.36
N ARG A 255 12.86 -26.34 -0.62
CA ARG A 255 11.79 -26.97 -1.41
C ARG A 255 11.84 -26.62 -2.90
N CYS A 256 12.65 -25.65 -3.29
CA CYS A 256 12.71 -25.11 -4.65
C CYS A 256 13.99 -25.50 -5.42
N LEU A 257 14.59 -26.65 -5.07
CA LEU A 257 15.68 -27.30 -5.82
C LEU A 257 15.18 -28.61 -6.45
#